data_AF-A0A0N1KSM9-F1
#
_entry.id   AF-A0A0N1KSM9-F1
#
_cell.length_a   1.000
_cell.length_b   1.000
_cell.length_c   1.000
_cell.angle_alpha   90.00
_cell.angle_beta   90.00
_cell.angle_gamma   90.00
#
_symmetry.space_group_name_H-M   'P 1'
#
loop_
_entity.id
_entity.type
_entity.pdbx_description
1 polymer ?
#
loop_
_entity_poly.entity_id
_entity_poly.type
_entity_poly.pdbx_seq_one_letter_code
_entity_poly.pdbx_strand_id
1 'polypeptide(L)'
;MEISEELMTKMKIPTNTLNLNIMVNWNIISGSGESTSSGRIRKMILSFLTKHYPCSIVDSVEKKFNAYKISLMNGICLTFDADGRHIKTCF
;
A
#
# COMPACT_ATOMS: atom_id res chain seq x y z
N MET A 1 -23.80 12.87 25.77
CA MET A 1 -23.26 12.41 24.47
C MET A 1 -21.97 13.22 24.26
N GLU A 2 -20.93 12.91 25.02
CA GLU A 2 -19.78 13.82 25.20
C GLU A 2 -18.48 13.07 25.53
N ILE A 3 -18.41 11.79 25.15
CA ILE A 3 -17.21 10.95 25.36
C ILE A 3 -16.36 10.90 24.07
N SER A 4 -16.93 11.29 22.92
CA SER A 4 -16.25 11.25 21.62
C SER A 4 -15.19 12.34 21.45
N GLU A 5 -15.40 13.56 21.95
CA GLU A 5 -14.47 14.69 21.75
C GLU A 5 -13.19 14.60 22.60
N GLU A 6 -13.28 14.02 23.81
CA GLU A 6 -12.11 13.89 24.69
C GLU A 6 -11.12 12.81 24.21
N LEU A 7 -11.62 11.74 23.56
CA LEU A 7 -10.77 10.73 22.95
C LEU A 7 -10.05 11.26 21.70
N MET A 8 -10.64 12.22 20.99
CA MET A 8 -9.98 12.89 19.85
C MET A 8 -8.86 13.84 20.29
N THR A 9 -8.94 14.41 21.49
CA THR A 9 -7.92 15.33 22.02
C THR A 9 -6.73 14.61 22.65
N LYS A 10 -6.93 13.40 23.19
CA LYS A 10 -5.86 12.54 23.74
C LYS A 10 -5.12 11.74 22.67
N MET A 11 -5.72 11.54 21.50
CA MET A 11 -5.05 10.98 20.32
C MET A 11 -4.38 12.10 19.51
N LYS A 12 -3.56 12.90 20.18
CA LYS A 12 -2.65 13.84 19.53
C LYS A 12 -1.54 13.02 18.89
N ILE A 13 -1.85 12.45 17.73
CA ILE A 13 -0.88 11.78 16.86
C ILE A 13 0.25 12.80 16.71
N PRO A 14 1.46 12.52 17.19
CA PRO A 14 2.54 13.47 17.07
C PRO A 14 2.75 13.69 15.57
N THR A 15 2.34 14.85 15.08
CA THR A 15 2.89 15.48 13.88
C THR A 15 4.31 15.91 14.20
N ASN A 16 5.13 14.96 14.64
CA ASN A 16 6.57 15.09 14.50
C ASN A 16 6.81 15.16 12.99
N THR A 17 7.77 15.99 12.62
CA THR A 17 8.33 16.16 11.28
C THR A 17 8.81 14.81 10.71
N LEU A 18 7.87 13.95 10.35
CA LEU A 18 8.09 12.73 9.60
C LEU A 18 8.32 13.21 8.18
N ASN A 19 9.55 13.02 7.70
CA ASN A 19 9.89 13.10 6.30
C ASN A 19 8.70 12.59 5.46
N LEU A 20 8.00 13.48 4.74
CA LEU A 20 6.89 13.13 3.84
C LEU A 20 7.35 12.27 2.63
N ASN A 21 8.52 11.64 2.72
CA ASN A 21 9.05 10.63 1.82
C ASN A 21 8.34 9.27 1.94
N ILE A 22 7.28 9.13 2.75
CA ILE A 22 6.40 7.95 2.79
C ILE A 22 5.38 7.94 1.63
N MET A 23 5.50 8.83 0.64
CA MET A 23 4.78 8.67 -0.62
C MET A 23 5.35 7.47 -1.39
N VAL A 24 4.84 6.28 -1.09
CA VAL A 24 5.03 5.07 -1.89
C VAL A 24 4.75 5.43 -3.34
N ASN A 25 5.73 5.15 -4.20
CA ASN A 25 5.62 5.47 -5.61
C ASN A 25 4.70 4.49 -6.34
N TRP A 26 3.40 4.71 -6.22
CA TRP A 26 2.38 3.93 -6.93
C TRP A 26 2.41 4.14 -8.45
N ASN A 27 3.13 5.16 -8.93
CA ASN A 27 3.33 5.41 -10.36
C ASN A 27 4.15 4.28 -11.03
N ILE A 28 4.80 3.42 -10.24
CA ILE A 28 5.48 2.20 -10.72
C ILE A 28 4.47 1.19 -11.31
N ILE A 29 3.23 1.20 -10.83
CA ILE A 29 2.16 0.30 -11.30
C ILE A 29 1.33 0.95 -12.41
N SER A 30 1.39 2.27 -12.61
CA SER A 30 0.85 2.92 -13.80
C SER A 30 1.83 2.76 -14.98
N GLY A 31 1.38 2.11 -16.05
CA GLY A 31 2.06 2.23 -17.33
C GLY A 31 2.06 3.70 -17.74
N SER A 32 3.08 4.14 -18.46
CA SER A 32 3.34 5.52 -18.90
C SER A 32 2.31 6.11 -19.88
N GLY A 33 1.08 5.62 -19.88
CA GLY A 33 0.00 6.04 -20.76
C GLY A 33 -1.26 5.25 -20.42
N GLU A 34 -2.40 5.87 -20.65
CA GLU A 34 -3.78 5.51 -20.30
C GLU A 34 -4.25 4.13 -20.78
N SER A 35 -3.55 3.09 -20.34
CA SER A 35 -3.91 1.71 -20.58
C SER A 35 -4.71 1.24 -19.39
N THR A 36 -6.01 1.01 -19.61
CA THR A 36 -7.00 0.44 -18.68
C THR A 36 -6.45 -0.72 -17.83
N SER A 37 -5.46 -1.46 -18.36
CA SER A 37 -4.72 -2.53 -17.71
C SER A 37 -3.92 -2.09 -16.47
N SER A 38 -3.15 -0.99 -16.54
CA SER A 38 -2.31 -0.56 -15.41
C SER A 38 -3.13 -0.07 -14.21
N GLY A 39 -4.20 0.68 -14.47
CA GLY A 39 -5.17 1.06 -13.45
C GLY A 39 -5.90 -0.14 -12.85
N ARG A 40 -6.19 -1.17 -13.65
CA ARG A 40 -6.80 -2.42 -13.18
C ARG A 40 -5.86 -3.20 -12.26
N ILE A 41 -4.59 -3.34 -12.63
CA ILE A 41 -3.57 -4.02 -11.81
C ILE A 41 -3.47 -3.34 -10.44
N ARG A 42 -3.34 -2.00 -10.42
CA ARG A 42 -3.29 -1.23 -9.17
C ARG A 42 -4.52 -1.48 -8.31
N LYS A 43 -5.72 -1.45 -8.88
CA LYS A 43 -6.98 -1.73 -8.16
C LYS A 43 -7.00 -3.14 -7.59
N MET A 44 -6.55 -4.15 -8.34
CA MET A 44 -6.50 -5.54 -7.86
C MET A 44 -5.55 -5.69 -6.66
N ILE A 45 -4.34 -5.13 -6.76
CA ILE A 45 -3.36 -5.14 -5.68
C ILE A 45 -3.91 -4.43 -4.43
N LEU A 46 -4.46 -3.23 -4.59
CA LEU A 46 -5.01 -2.47 -3.46
C LEU A 46 -6.19 -3.20 -2.81
N SER A 47 -7.07 -3.81 -3.60
CA SER A 47 -8.19 -4.62 -3.09
C SER A 47 -7.70 -5.82 -2.27
N PHE A 48 -6.63 -6.48 -2.71
CA PHE A 48 -6.03 -7.57 -1.94
C PHE A 48 -5.46 -7.07 -0.61
N LEU A 49 -4.73 -5.95 -0.62
CA LEU A 49 -4.16 -5.35 0.59
C LEU A 49 -5.25 -4.96 1.60
N THR A 50 -6.30 -4.26 1.17
CA THR A 50 -7.37 -3.82 2.08
C THR A 50 -8.16 -4.99 2.66
N LYS A 51 -8.28 -6.10 1.92
CA LYS A 51 -9.00 -7.30 2.37
C LYS A 51 -8.18 -8.16 3.34
N HIS A 52 -6.89 -8.35 3.08
CA HIS A 52 -6.06 -9.33 3.81
C HIS A 52 -5.11 -8.70 4.82
N TYR A 53 -4.71 -7.45 4.60
CA TYR A 53 -3.78 -6.72 5.46
C TYR A 53 -4.38 -5.36 5.86
N PRO A 54 -5.58 -5.33 6.48
CA PRO A 54 -6.17 -4.10 6.95
C PRO A 54 -5.22 -3.42 7.93
N CYS A 55 -5.19 -2.08 7.90
CA CYS A 55 -4.31 -1.25 8.73
C CYS A 55 -2.80 -1.45 8.52
N SER A 56 -2.36 -2.26 7.56
CA SER A 56 -0.94 -2.36 7.20
C SER A 56 -0.53 -1.22 6.29
N ILE A 57 0.60 -0.59 6.60
CA ILE A 57 1.17 0.48 5.79
C ILE A 57 2.12 -0.14 4.77
N VAL A 58 1.97 0.25 3.51
CA VAL A 58 2.92 -0.12 2.46
C VAL A 58 4.19 0.69 2.66
N ASP A 59 5.32 0.00 2.80
CA ASP A 59 6.65 0.60 2.92
C ASP A 59 7.24 0.89 1.54
N SER A 60 7.17 -0.08 0.62
CA SER A 60 7.77 0.04 -0.71
C SER A 60 7.05 -0.80 -1.77
N VAL A 61 7.15 -0.35 -3.01
CA VAL A 61 6.66 -1.05 -4.21
C VAL A 61 7.82 -1.15 -5.20
N GLU A 62 8.16 -2.35 -5.60
CA GLU A 62 9.19 -2.64 -6.60
C GLU A 62 8.54 -3.36 -7.81
N LYS A 63 8.89 -2.96 -9.04
CA LYS A 63 8.54 -3.72 -10.25
C LYS A 63 9.76 -4.52 -10.71
N LYS A 64 9.62 -5.83 -10.81
CA LYS A 64 10.65 -6.76 -11.31
C LYS A 64 10.14 -7.49 -12.54
N PHE A 65 10.67 -7.18 -13.72
CA PHE A 65 10.29 -7.76 -15.02
C PHE A 65 8.79 -8.03 -15.20
N ASN A 66 8.29 -9.17 -14.73
CA ASN A 66 6.90 -9.61 -14.84
C ASN A 66 6.15 -9.75 -13.49
N ALA A 67 6.60 -9.04 -12.46
CA ALA A 67 6.03 -9.11 -11.12
C ALA A 67 6.15 -7.77 -10.38
N TYR A 68 5.29 -7.60 -9.38
CA TYR A 68 5.33 -6.50 -8.42
C TYR A 68 5.61 -7.07 -7.04
N LYS A 69 6.59 -6.50 -6.34
CA LYS A 69 6.86 -6.79 -4.93
C LYS A 69 6.39 -5.61 -4.09
N ILE A 70 5.62 -5.89 -3.05
CA ILE A 70 5.15 -4.90 -2.09
C ILE A 70 5.66 -5.29 -0.72
N SER A 71 6.43 -4.40 -0.10
CA SER A 71 6.87 -4.58 1.28
C SER A 71 5.95 -3.77 2.19
N LEU A 72 5.51 -4.38 3.29
CA LEU A 72 4.70 -3.76 4.32
C LEU A 72 5.59 -3.38 5.50
N MET A 73 5.25 -2.32 6.23
CA MET A 73 6.02 -1.86 7.39
C MET A 73 6.09 -2.87 8.53
N ASN A 74 5.18 -3.86 8.55
CA ASN A 74 5.18 -4.95 9.54
C ASN A 74 6.17 -6.09 9.17
N GLY A 75 7.00 -5.91 8.14
CA GLY A 75 8.01 -6.87 7.69
C GLY A 75 7.54 -7.83 6.59
N ILE A 76 6.24 -7.88 6.32
CA ILE A 76 5.67 -8.80 5.32
C ILE A 76 5.99 -8.31 3.90
N CYS A 77 6.43 -9.23 3.04
CA CYS A 77 6.62 -8.95 1.61
C CYS A 77 5.64 -9.77 0.76
N LEU A 78 4.96 -9.11 -0.18
CA LEU A 78 3.97 -9.70 -1.07
C LEU A 78 4.46 -9.62 -2.51
N THR A 79 4.30 -10.71 -3.26
CA THR A 79 4.62 -10.76 -4.69
C THR A 79 3.35 -10.95 -5.50
N PHE A 80 3.16 -10.13 -6.52
CA PHE A 80 2.07 -10.18 -7.48
C PHE A 80 2.63 -10.40 -8.89
N ASP A 81 1.91 -11.11 -9.75
CA ASP A 81 2.26 -11.22 -11.18
C ASP A 81 2.01 -9.91 -11.93
N ALA A 82 2.38 -9.87 -13.21
CA ALA A 82 2.16 -8.72 -14.08
C ALA A 82 0.68 -8.36 -14.29
N ASP A 83 -0.24 -9.28 -14.01
CA ASP A 83 -1.70 -9.07 -14.05
C ASP A 83 -2.27 -8.60 -12.69
N GLY A 84 -1.43 -8.45 -11.66
CA GLY A 84 -1.81 -8.02 -10.31
C GLY A 84 -2.40 -9.12 -9.44
N ARG A 85 -2.23 -10.40 -9.79
CA ARG A 85 -2.67 -11.53 -8.97
C ARG A 85 -1.58 -11.89 -7.97
N HIS A 86 -1.99 -12.16 -6.73
CA HIS A 86 -1.07 -12.57 -5.68
C HIS A 86 -0.43 -13.94 -6.00
N ILE A 87 0.90 -14.02 -5.91
CA ILE A 87 1.68 -15.25 -6.11
C ILE A 87 2.17 -15.79 -4.77
N LYS A 88 2.77 -14.93 -3.94
CA LYS A 88 3.51 -15.35 -2.75
C LYS A 88 3.52 -14.29 -1.66
N THR A 89 3.47 -14.76 -0.42
CA THR A 89 3.79 -13.98 0.79
C THR A 89 5.09 -14.50 1.38
N CYS A 90 5.97 -13.59 1.80
CA CYS A 90 7.20 -13.87 2.54
C CYS A 90 7.12 -13.18 3.90
N PHE A 91 7.63 -13.86 4.94
CA PHE A 91 7.72 -13.41 6.32
C PHE A 91 9.18 -13.29 6.75
#